data_AF-A0A6A2XW82-F1
#
_entry.id   AF-A0A6A2XW82-F1
#
_cell.length_a   1.000
_cell.length_b   1.000
_cell.length_c   1.000
_cell.angle_alpha   90.00
_cell.angle_beta   90.00
_cell.angle_gamma   90.00
#
_symmetry.space_group_name_H-M   'P 1'
#
loop_
_entity.id
_entity.type
_entity.pdbx_description
1 polymer ?
#
loop_
_entity_poly.entity_id
_entity_poly.type
_entity_poly.pdbx_seq_one_letter_code
_entity_poly.pdbx_strand_id
1 'polypeptide(L)'
;MAFLALLFISSLLVVSLAEISGKIGINYGREGEDLPSPYVSIQIMKSMKVGQIELADSNPEILTLLSGTRIHVAVTVPNDDIIRIGSNETYAEQWFRNSFMPHYPNTLIQFVLVGNGVLNSGLDGDRMMFYDSLLPAMRVIKNSLNAHGIKNVKVTTTLPTDALQMSFPPSSSTFRSDIVGKIDCCKTRS
;
A
#
# COMPACT_ATOMS: atom_id res chain seq x y z
N MET A 1 19.04 35.46 -22.00
CA MET A 1 18.35 36.10 -20.84
C MET A 1 16.88 35.71 -20.76
N ALA A 2 16.05 36.00 -21.78
CA ALA A 2 14.61 35.69 -21.75
C ALA A 2 14.26 34.19 -21.60
N PHE A 3 15.03 33.30 -22.25
CA PHE A 3 14.80 31.85 -22.16
C PHE A 3 15.05 31.27 -20.76
N LEU A 4 16.11 31.74 -20.09
CA LEU A 4 16.41 31.39 -18.69
C LEU A 4 15.35 31.93 -17.73
N ALA A 5 14.83 33.13 -17.98
CA ALA A 5 13.73 33.69 -17.21
C ALA A 5 12.42 32.88 -17.37
N LEU A 6 12.12 32.41 -18.58
CA LEU A 6 10.97 31.53 -18.87
C LEU A 6 11.08 30.17 -18.16
N LEU A 7 12.27 29.56 -18.15
CA LEU A 7 12.50 28.30 -17.43
C LEU A 7 12.36 28.47 -15.91
N PHE A 8 12.84 29.61 -15.38
CA PHE A 8 12.73 29.93 -13.95
C PHE A 8 11.28 30.23 -13.53
N ILE A 9 10.54 30.97 -14.35
CA ILE A 9 9.10 31.25 -14.13
C ILE A 9 8.29 29.94 -14.22
N SER A 10 8.60 29.07 -15.18
CA SER A 10 8.00 27.74 -15.30
C SER A 10 8.27 26.88 -14.06
N SER A 11 9.52 26.85 -13.55
CA SER A 11 9.82 26.07 -12.35
C SER A 11 9.15 26.63 -11.10
N LEU A 12 9.05 27.96 -10.96
CA LEU A 12 8.33 28.61 -9.87
C LEU A 12 6.83 28.31 -9.90
N LEU A 13 6.21 28.28 -11.09
CA LEU A 13 4.81 27.86 -11.28
C LEU A 13 4.59 26.39 -10.87
N VAL A 14 5.51 25.49 -11.25
CA VAL A 14 5.43 24.07 -10.87
C VAL A 14 5.57 23.87 -9.35
N VAL A 15 6.42 24.65 -8.67
CA VAL A 15 6.56 24.61 -7.21
C VAL A 15 5.33 25.19 -6.49
N SER A 16 4.69 26.22 -7.04
CA SER A 16 3.47 26.82 -6.43
C SER A 16 2.23 25.93 -6.57
N LEU A 17 2.18 25.05 -7.59
CA LEU A 17 1.12 24.06 -7.77
C LEU A 17 1.34 22.75 -7.00
N ALA A 18 2.46 22.61 -6.28
CA ALA A 18 2.67 21.49 -5.38
C ALA A 18 1.80 21.68 -4.13
N GLU A 19 0.49 21.41 -4.27
CA GLU A 19 -0.37 21.21 -3.12
C GLU A 19 0.20 20.05 -2.30
N ILE A 20 0.75 20.34 -1.12
CA ILE A 20 0.78 19.36 -0.05
C ILE A 20 -0.70 19.00 0.12
N SER A 21 -1.08 17.79 -0.26
CA SER A 21 -2.46 17.33 -0.10
C SER A 21 -2.80 17.41 1.38
N GLY A 22 -3.40 18.52 1.81
CA GLY A 22 -3.84 18.77 3.19
C GLY A 22 -5.04 17.91 3.58
N LYS A 23 -5.32 16.86 2.80
CA LYS A 23 -6.41 15.93 3.04
C LYS A 23 -5.91 14.80 3.93
N ILE A 24 -6.70 14.52 4.95
CA ILE A 24 -6.43 13.47 5.93
C ILE A 24 -6.64 12.09 5.29
N GLY A 25 -5.79 11.14 5.68
CA GLY A 25 -5.95 9.72 5.39
C GLY A 25 -6.60 8.99 6.56
N ILE A 26 -7.41 7.96 6.29
CA ILE A 26 -8.04 7.14 7.33
C ILE A 26 -7.89 5.65 7.04
N ASN A 27 -7.82 4.85 8.10
CA ASN A 27 -7.97 3.39 8.01
C ASN A 27 -9.46 3.04 8.06
N TYR A 28 -9.97 2.34 7.05
CA TYR A 28 -11.35 1.89 7.02
C TYR A 28 -11.45 0.42 7.43
N GLY A 29 -11.42 0.19 8.74
CA GLY A 29 -11.63 -1.14 9.33
C GLY A 29 -13.09 -1.58 9.30
N ARG A 30 -13.30 -2.89 9.20
CA ARG A 30 -14.63 -3.52 9.12
C ARG A 30 -14.90 -4.55 10.23
N GLU A 31 -13.96 -4.72 11.15
CA GLU A 31 -14.08 -5.59 12.31
C GLU A 31 -14.89 -4.88 13.41
N GLY A 32 -16.22 -4.98 13.33
CA GLY A 32 -17.15 -4.39 14.31
C GLY A 32 -18.59 -4.80 14.02
N GLU A 33 -19.43 -4.87 15.06
CA GLU A 33 -20.78 -5.42 14.98
C GLU A 33 -21.85 -4.40 14.56
N ASP A 34 -21.61 -3.10 14.80
CA ASP A 34 -22.57 -2.01 14.64
C ASP A 34 -22.10 -0.94 13.64
N LEU A 35 -21.20 -1.32 12.72
CA LEU A 35 -20.64 -0.41 11.74
C LEU A 35 -21.68 0.02 10.69
N PRO A 36 -21.65 1.29 10.23
CA PRO A 36 -22.47 1.73 9.09
C PRO A 36 -22.19 0.89 7.83
N SER A 37 -23.15 0.87 6.91
CA SER A 37 -22.95 0.19 5.62
C SER A 37 -21.82 0.85 4.82
N PRO A 38 -21.13 0.10 3.93
CA PRO A 38 -20.09 0.65 3.05
C PRO A 38 -20.49 1.93 2.33
N TYR A 39 -21.71 1.99 1.81
CA TYR A 39 -22.24 3.18 1.17
C TYR A 39 -22.29 4.38 2.11
N VAL A 40 -22.86 4.21 3.31
CA VAL A 40 -22.98 5.29 4.30
C VAL A 40 -21.61 5.78 4.75
N SER A 41 -20.70 4.85 5.06
CA SER A 41 -19.32 5.17 5.43
C SER A 41 -18.61 6.01 4.36
N ILE A 42 -18.73 5.65 3.08
CA ILE A 42 -18.11 6.39 1.99
C ILE A 42 -18.73 7.79 1.82
N GLN A 43 -20.05 7.95 2.03
CA GLN A 43 -20.65 9.30 2.01
C GLN A 43 -20.13 10.17 3.17
N ILE A 44 -19.93 9.60 4.36
CA ILE A 44 -19.32 10.31 5.50
C ILE A 44 -17.88 10.71 5.17
N MET A 45 -17.08 9.81 4.59
CA MET A 45 -15.70 10.13 4.19
C MET A 45 -15.64 11.27 3.17
N LYS A 46 -16.57 11.27 2.21
CA LYS A 46 -16.70 12.36 1.23
C LYS A 46 -17.08 13.69 1.89
N SER A 47 -18.02 13.69 2.84
CA SER A 47 -18.42 14.92 3.55
C SER A 47 -17.28 15.49 4.39
N MET A 48 -16.45 14.62 4.97
CA MET A 48 -15.22 14.96 5.69
C MET A 48 -14.04 15.36 4.78
N LYS A 49 -14.20 15.28 3.45
CA LYS A 49 -13.15 15.57 2.46
C LYS A 49 -11.89 14.72 2.67
N VAL A 50 -12.06 13.47 3.08
CA VAL A 50 -10.98 12.47 3.17
C VAL A 50 -10.26 12.38 1.83
N GLY A 51 -8.93 12.39 1.86
CA GLY A 51 -8.10 12.33 0.65
C GLY A 51 -7.66 10.92 0.31
N GLN A 52 -7.46 10.10 1.33
CA GLN A 52 -6.93 8.76 1.19
C GLN A 52 -7.59 7.81 2.19
N ILE A 53 -7.77 6.57 1.77
CA ILE A 53 -8.20 5.48 2.64
C ILE A 53 -7.26 4.29 2.50
N GLU A 54 -7.06 3.60 3.61
CA GLU A 54 -6.45 2.27 3.65
C GLU A 54 -7.54 1.25 3.95
N LEU A 55 -7.62 0.22 3.11
CA LEU A 55 -8.53 -0.92 3.26
C LEU A 55 -7.75 -2.11 3.78
N ALA A 56 -8.33 -2.84 4.74
CA ALA A 56 -7.73 -4.05 5.30
C ALA A 56 -7.69 -5.22 4.30
N ASP A 57 -8.49 -5.15 3.24
CA ASP A 57 -8.57 -6.14 2.16
C ASP A 57 -8.92 -5.47 0.81
N SER A 58 -9.25 -6.30 -0.18
CA SER A 58 -9.72 -5.88 -1.50
C SER A 58 -11.23 -6.15 -1.69
N ASN A 59 -12.06 -5.74 -0.73
CA ASN A 59 -13.51 -5.94 -0.81
C ASN A 59 -14.12 -5.28 -2.07
N PRO A 60 -14.79 -6.05 -2.95
CA PRO A 60 -15.25 -5.55 -4.24
C PRO A 60 -16.41 -4.57 -4.13
N GLU A 61 -17.26 -4.67 -3.09
CA GLU A 61 -18.35 -3.72 -2.85
C GLU A 61 -17.77 -2.33 -2.54
N ILE A 62 -16.84 -2.27 -1.59
CA ILE A 62 -16.18 -1.02 -1.17
C ILE A 62 -15.43 -0.40 -2.34
N LEU A 63 -14.62 -1.18 -3.04
CA LEU A 63 -13.85 -0.70 -4.18
C LEU A 63 -14.75 -0.18 -5.31
N THR A 64 -15.91 -0.81 -5.53
CA THR A 64 -16.91 -0.32 -6.50
C THR A 64 -17.52 1.00 -6.07
N LEU A 65 -17.89 1.14 -4.79
CA LEU A 65 -18.47 2.38 -4.25
C LEU A 65 -17.48 3.56 -4.23
N LEU A 66 -16.17 3.29 -4.21
CA LEU A 66 -15.13 4.31 -4.28
C LEU A 66 -14.85 4.79 -5.71
N SER A 67 -15.35 4.08 -6.71
CA SER A 67 -15.24 4.47 -8.12
C SER A 67 -15.75 5.90 -8.33
N GLY A 68 -14.94 6.75 -8.95
CA GLY A 68 -15.30 8.14 -9.24
C GLY A 68 -15.36 9.11 -8.04
N THR A 69 -15.11 8.65 -6.81
CA THR A 69 -15.16 9.52 -5.60
C THR A 69 -13.96 10.47 -5.47
N ARG A 70 -12.90 10.25 -6.25
CA ARG A 70 -11.59 10.93 -6.16
C ARG A 70 -10.84 10.71 -4.84
N ILE A 71 -11.25 9.74 -4.04
CA ILE A 71 -10.52 9.30 -2.84
C ILE A 71 -9.44 8.31 -3.29
N HIS A 72 -8.20 8.51 -2.83
CA HIS A 72 -7.09 7.59 -3.10
C HIS A 72 -7.16 6.37 -2.20
N VAL A 73 -6.81 5.20 -2.74
CA VAL A 73 -6.98 3.93 -2.03
C VAL A 73 -5.65 3.19 -1.92
N ALA A 74 -5.35 2.71 -0.71
CA ALA A 74 -4.42 1.63 -0.48
C ALA A 74 -5.23 0.34 -0.23
N VAL A 75 -4.99 -0.69 -1.04
CA VAL A 75 -5.60 -2.02 -0.87
C VAL A 75 -4.59 -2.98 -0.27
N THR A 76 -5.05 -3.86 0.61
CA THR A 76 -4.16 -4.79 1.31
C THR A 76 -4.35 -6.22 0.81
N VAL A 77 -3.24 -6.90 0.52
CA VAL A 77 -3.17 -8.35 0.35
C VAL A 77 -3.30 -8.96 1.76
N PRO A 78 -4.31 -9.79 2.04
CA PRO A 78 -4.44 -10.44 3.34
C PRO A 78 -3.20 -11.27 3.70
N ASN A 79 -2.86 -11.35 4.98
CA ASN A 79 -1.68 -12.09 5.44
C ASN A 79 -1.68 -13.55 4.96
N ASP A 80 -2.85 -14.21 4.96
CA ASP A 80 -3.02 -15.61 4.56
C ASP A 80 -2.69 -15.88 3.08
N ASP A 81 -2.77 -14.85 2.23
CA ASP A 81 -2.48 -14.97 0.81
C ASP A 81 -0.99 -14.78 0.49
N ILE A 82 -0.20 -14.20 1.40
CA ILE A 82 1.21 -13.84 1.17
C ILE A 82 2.03 -15.04 0.71
N ILE A 83 1.89 -16.19 1.39
CA ILE A 83 2.67 -17.40 1.08
C ILE A 83 2.30 -17.93 -0.31
N ARG A 84 1.00 -17.98 -0.62
CA ARG A 84 0.51 -18.51 -1.90
C ARG A 84 0.92 -17.59 -3.05
N ILE A 85 0.79 -16.27 -2.87
CA ILE A 85 1.22 -15.27 -3.86
C ILE A 85 2.73 -15.32 -4.05
N GLY A 86 3.50 -15.42 -2.97
CA GLY A 86 4.96 -15.47 -3.03
C GLY A 86 5.54 -16.73 -3.66
N SER A 87 4.79 -17.84 -3.66
CA SER A 87 5.25 -19.14 -4.20
C SER A 87 4.61 -19.53 -5.54
N ASN A 88 3.57 -18.84 -5.98
CA ASN A 88 2.80 -19.20 -7.17
C ASN A 88 2.36 -17.98 -7.98
N GLU A 89 3.05 -17.70 -9.09
CA GLU A 89 2.74 -16.59 -9.99
C GLU A 89 1.34 -16.67 -10.60
N THR A 90 0.85 -17.89 -10.92
CA THR A 90 -0.51 -18.09 -11.43
C THR A 90 -1.56 -17.69 -10.40
N TYR A 91 -1.34 -18.04 -9.13
CA TYR A 91 -2.23 -17.64 -8.05
C TYR A 91 -2.21 -16.12 -7.85
N ALA A 92 -1.03 -15.51 -7.88
CA ALA A 92 -0.90 -14.06 -7.77
C ALA A 92 -1.58 -13.32 -8.91
N GLU A 93 -1.48 -13.82 -10.15
CA GLU A 93 -2.18 -13.27 -11.30
C GLU A 93 -3.70 -13.42 -11.18
N GLN A 94 -4.18 -14.55 -10.64
CA GLN A 94 -5.60 -14.73 -10.32
C GLN A 94 -6.08 -13.74 -9.26
N TRP A 95 -5.33 -13.58 -8.17
CA TRP A 95 -5.62 -12.57 -7.15
C TRP A 95 -5.66 -11.18 -7.79
N PHE A 96 -4.67 -10.83 -8.61
CA PHE A 96 -4.60 -9.54 -9.29
C PHE A 96 -5.82 -9.28 -10.20
N ARG A 97 -6.22 -10.27 -10.99
CA ARG A 97 -7.38 -10.20 -11.89
C ARG A 97 -8.73 -10.09 -11.16
N ASN A 98 -8.83 -10.69 -9.99
CA ASN A 98 -10.08 -10.72 -9.22
C ASN A 98 -10.20 -9.54 -8.27
N SER A 99 -9.11 -9.16 -7.62
CA SER A 99 -9.09 -8.20 -6.51
C SER A 99 -8.73 -6.78 -6.94
N PHE A 100 -7.92 -6.63 -7.99
CA PHE A 100 -7.38 -5.32 -8.40
C PHE A 100 -7.97 -4.85 -9.73
N MET A 101 -7.86 -5.66 -10.78
CA MET A 101 -8.22 -5.28 -12.16
C MET A 101 -9.66 -4.81 -12.37
N PRO A 102 -10.70 -5.35 -11.69
CA PRO A 102 -12.07 -4.92 -11.93
C PRO A 102 -12.35 -3.48 -11.49
N HIS A 103 -11.50 -2.92 -10.61
CA HIS A 103 -11.70 -1.63 -9.98
C HIS A 103 -10.77 -0.54 -10.52
N TYR A 104 -9.61 -0.93 -11.06
CA TYR A 104 -8.66 -0.01 -11.67
C TYR A 104 -9.02 0.26 -13.15
N PRO A 105 -8.95 1.51 -13.65
CA PRO A 105 -8.49 2.74 -12.99
C PRO A 105 -9.60 3.60 -12.37
N ASN A 106 -10.86 3.18 -12.44
CA ASN A 106 -12.01 4.01 -12.01
C ASN A 106 -11.98 4.31 -10.50
N THR A 107 -11.49 3.37 -9.71
CA THR A 107 -11.10 3.56 -8.31
C THR A 107 -9.62 3.92 -8.26
N LEU A 108 -9.27 5.01 -7.57
CA LEU A 108 -7.93 5.58 -7.56
C LEU A 108 -6.98 4.83 -6.61
N ILE A 109 -6.68 3.58 -6.95
CA ILE A 109 -5.74 2.74 -6.20
C ILE A 109 -4.31 3.25 -6.44
N GLN A 110 -3.61 3.63 -5.38
CA GLN A 110 -2.22 4.13 -5.42
C GLN A 110 -1.22 3.14 -4.81
N PHE A 111 -1.67 2.33 -3.85
CA PHE A 111 -0.82 1.41 -3.12
C PHE A 111 -1.46 0.02 -3.07
N VAL A 112 -0.63 -1.00 -3.24
CA VAL A 112 -0.91 -2.37 -2.82
C VAL A 112 -0.02 -2.65 -1.61
N LEU A 113 -0.63 -2.82 -0.45
CA LEU A 113 0.03 -3.19 0.79
C LEU A 113 0.08 -4.72 0.86
N VAL A 114 1.26 -5.32 0.91
CA VAL A 114 1.40 -6.77 1.05
C VAL A 114 1.45 -7.12 2.53
N GLY A 115 0.30 -7.57 3.03
CA GLY A 115 0.10 -7.87 4.44
C GLY A 115 -0.06 -6.65 5.34
N ASN A 116 -0.49 -6.95 6.56
CA ASN A 116 -0.55 -6.00 7.66
C ASN A 116 0.21 -6.55 8.87
N GLY A 117 1.22 -5.82 9.34
CA GLY A 117 1.93 -6.17 10.58
C GLY A 117 2.71 -7.49 10.50
N VAL A 118 3.14 -7.87 9.29
CA VAL A 118 3.74 -9.19 9.01
C VAL A 118 4.99 -9.44 9.84
N LEU A 119 5.84 -8.42 10.00
CA LEU A 119 7.14 -8.51 10.67
C LEU A 119 7.10 -8.11 12.15
N ASN A 120 6.02 -8.42 12.86
CA ASN A 120 5.92 -8.12 14.29
C ASN A 120 6.88 -8.99 15.13
N SER A 121 7.09 -8.68 16.40
CA SER A 121 8.06 -9.37 17.27
C SER A 121 7.49 -10.60 17.97
N GLY A 122 6.17 -10.76 18.00
CA GLY A 122 5.47 -11.74 18.81
C GLY A 122 4.70 -12.72 17.94
N LEU A 123 5.36 -13.73 17.39
CA LEU A 123 4.65 -14.85 16.77
C LEU A 123 5.31 -16.18 17.09
N ASP A 124 4.47 -17.16 17.42
CA ASP A 124 4.79 -18.57 17.47
C ASP A 124 5.39 -19.05 16.13
N GLY A 125 6.21 -20.10 16.18
CA GLY A 125 7.08 -20.54 15.07
C GLY A 125 6.41 -20.71 13.70
N ASP A 126 5.09 -20.96 13.67
CA ASP A 126 4.30 -21.09 12.45
C ASP A 126 4.24 -19.83 11.59
N ARG A 127 4.56 -18.64 12.12
CA ARG A 127 4.46 -17.39 11.33
C ARG A 127 5.80 -16.86 10.78
N MET A 128 6.92 -17.48 11.10
CA MET A 128 8.21 -17.18 10.45
C MET A 128 8.14 -17.39 8.93
N MET A 129 7.31 -18.33 8.45
CA MET A 129 7.10 -18.57 7.03
C MET A 129 6.56 -17.35 6.26
N PHE A 130 5.85 -16.44 6.93
CA PHE A 130 5.40 -15.20 6.29
C PHE A 130 6.55 -14.22 6.05
N TYR A 131 7.61 -14.26 6.87
CA TYR A 131 8.74 -13.32 6.74
C TYR A 131 9.53 -13.65 5.48
N ASP A 132 9.72 -14.94 5.23
CA ASP A 132 10.38 -15.44 4.02
C ASP A 132 9.54 -15.25 2.76
N SER A 133 8.22 -15.22 2.90
CA SER A 133 7.30 -15.11 1.77
C SER A 133 6.95 -13.67 1.40
N LEU A 134 7.17 -12.70 2.31
CA LEU A 134 6.78 -11.31 2.12
C LEU A 134 7.45 -10.66 0.90
N LEU A 135 8.78 -10.71 0.82
CA LEU A 135 9.52 -10.11 -0.28
C LEU A 135 9.24 -10.79 -1.64
N PRO A 136 9.21 -12.14 -1.73
CA PRO A 136 8.70 -12.82 -2.92
C PRO A 136 7.31 -12.35 -3.34
N ALA A 137 6.34 -12.28 -2.41
CA ALA A 137 4.99 -11.83 -2.73
C ALA A 137 4.96 -10.40 -3.27
N MET A 138 5.69 -9.47 -2.64
CA MET A 138 5.82 -8.09 -3.14
C MET A 138 6.38 -8.03 -4.56
N ARG A 139 7.40 -8.85 -4.88
CA ARG A 139 7.98 -8.92 -6.22
C ARG A 139 6.97 -9.46 -7.25
N VAL A 140 6.25 -10.51 -6.91
CA VAL A 140 5.25 -11.11 -7.81
C VAL A 140 4.12 -10.10 -8.09
N ILE A 141 3.58 -9.43 -7.08
CA ILE A 141 2.57 -8.37 -7.28
C ILE A 141 3.14 -7.23 -8.14
N LYS A 142 4.39 -6.82 -7.91
CA LYS A 142 5.04 -5.79 -8.73
C LYS A 142 5.19 -6.23 -10.18
N ASN A 143 5.49 -7.51 -10.43
CA ASN A 143 5.57 -8.08 -11.76
C ASN A 143 4.19 -8.08 -12.46
N SER A 144 3.12 -8.46 -11.77
CA SER A 144 1.75 -8.39 -12.33
C SER A 144 1.36 -6.96 -12.73
N LEU A 145 1.67 -5.96 -11.89
CA LEU A 145 1.46 -4.55 -12.24
C LEU A 145 2.26 -4.16 -13.51
N ASN A 146 3.53 -4.53 -13.58
CA ASN A 146 4.39 -4.22 -14.72
C ASN A 146 3.90 -4.90 -16.01
N ALA A 147 3.45 -6.16 -15.93
CA ALA A 147 2.92 -6.92 -17.06
C ALA A 147 1.66 -6.28 -17.67
N HIS A 148 0.86 -5.60 -16.86
CA HIS A 148 -0.32 -4.83 -17.29
C HIS A 148 0.01 -3.37 -17.62
N GLY A 149 1.28 -2.97 -17.62
CA GLY A 149 1.71 -1.60 -17.92
C GLY A 149 1.37 -0.57 -16.84
N ILE A 150 1.03 -1.01 -15.62
CA ILE A 150 0.62 -0.14 -14.52
C ILE A 150 1.86 0.31 -13.74
N LYS A 151 2.22 1.60 -13.87
CA LYS A 151 3.46 2.17 -13.30
C LYS A 151 3.23 3.11 -12.12
N ASN A 152 2.02 3.64 -11.98
CA ASN A 152 1.61 4.63 -10.98
C ASN A 152 1.15 4.00 -9.65
N VAL A 153 1.13 2.67 -9.55
CA VAL A 153 0.78 1.94 -8.34
C VAL A 153 2.05 1.42 -7.67
N LYS A 154 2.20 1.73 -6.39
CA LYS A 154 3.35 1.32 -5.57
C LYS A 154 2.99 0.05 -4.79
N VAL A 155 3.95 -0.86 -4.67
CA VAL A 155 3.85 -2.05 -3.81
C VAL A 155 4.70 -1.79 -2.58
N THR A 156 4.11 -1.95 -1.39
CA THR A 156 4.79 -1.78 -0.10
C THR A 156 4.19 -2.74 0.92
N THR A 157 4.65 -2.71 2.16
CA THR A 157 4.07 -3.45 3.29
C THR A 157 3.95 -2.53 4.50
N THR A 158 3.09 -2.85 5.47
CA THR A 158 3.03 -2.11 6.74
C THR A 158 4.00 -2.74 7.73
N LEU A 159 4.77 -1.89 8.41
CA LEU A 159 5.71 -2.31 9.44
C LEU A 159 5.21 -1.85 10.82
N PRO A 160 5.04 -2.77 11.78
CA PRO A 160 4.74 -2.41 13.15
C PRO A 160 5.95 -1.75 13.81
N THR A 161 5.73 -0.90 14.82
CA THR A 161 6.82 -0.18 15.51
C THR A 161 7.82 -1.14 16.17
N ASP A 162 7.37 -2.32 16.58
CA ASP A 162 8.23 -3.33 17.18
C ASP A 162 9.22 -3.94 16.18
N ALA A 163 9.09 -3.68 14.86
CA ALA A 163 10.10 -3.98 13.85
C ALA A 163 11.45 -3.28 14.12
N LEU A 164 11.45 -2.24 14.96
CA LEU A 164 12.65 -1.55 15.42
C LEU A 164 13.23 -2.21 16.67
N GLN A 165 14.53 -2.53 16.64
CA GLN A 165 15.29 -2.98 17.82
C GLN A 165 15.54 -1.84 18.80
N MET A 166 15.90 -0.69 18.24
CA MET A 166 16.11 0.57 18.96
C MET A 166 15.32 1.63 18.20
N SER A 167 14.66 2.51 18.95
CA SER A 167 13.86 3.62 18.40
C SER A 167 14.22 4.98 18.99
N PHE A 168 15.10 5.01 20.01
CA PHE A 168 15.52 6.24 20.68
C PHE A 168 17.05 6.24 20.96
N PRO A 169 17.77 7.34 20.68
CA PRO A 169 17.29 8.50 19.92
C PRO A 169 16.93 8.10 18.47
N PRO A 170 16.04 8.83 17.77
CA PRO A 170 15.64 8.47 16.40
C PRO A 170 16.81 8.28 15.42
N SER A 171 17.93 8.98 15.65
CA SER A 171 19.18 8.85 14.88
C SER A 171 19.88 7.50 15.05
N SER A 172 19.56 6.75 16.10
CA SER A 172 20.13 5.44 16.42
C SER A 172 19.14 4.30 16.12
N SER A 173 18.03 4.59 15.43
CA SER A 173 17.02 3.58 15.14
C SER A 173 17.55 2.50 14.19
N THR A 174 17.33 1.25 14.55
CA THR A 174 17.72 0.09 13.73
C THR A 174 16.57 -0.91 13.68
N PHE A 175 16.43 -1.62 12.55
CA PHE A 175 15.54 -2.77 12.48
C PHE A 175 16.07 -3.91 13.34
N ARG A 176 15.16 -4.77 13.82
CA ARG A 176 15.56 -6.01 14.53
C ARG A 176 16.38 -6.92 13.63
N SER A 177 17.39 -7.56 14.21
CA SER A 177 18.36 -8.38 13.46
C SER A 177 17.72 -9.59 12.77
N ASP A 178 16.60 -10.10 13.31
CA ASP A 178 15.84 -11.22 12.75
C ASP A 178 15.13 -10.88 11.43
N ILE A 179 14.83 -9.60 11.18
CA ILE A 179 14.08 -9.16 9.98
C ILE A 179 14.94 -8.43 8.94
N VAL A 180 16.11 -7.88 9.30
CA VAL A 180 16.97 -7.10 8.39
C VAL A 180 17.26 -7.86 7.09
N GLY A 181 17.58 -9.16 7.17
CA GLY A 181 17.84 -9.98 5.99
C GLY A 181 16.60 -10.29 5.13
N LYS A 182 15.39 -10.10 5.67
CA LYS A 182 14.11 -10.38 5.01
C LYS A 182 13.54 -9.16 4.27
N ILE A 183 13.89 -7.95 4.73
CA ILE A 183 13.43 -6.67 4.15
C ILE A 183 14.42 -6.01 3.20
N ASP A 184 15.63 -6.57 3.07
CA ASP A 184 16.66 -6.02 2.19
C ASP A 184 16.36 -6.31 0.71
N CYS A 185 15.53 -5.45 0.11
CA CYS A 185 15.24 -5.43 -1.32
C CYS A 185 16.48 -5.09 -2.18
N CYS A 186 17.53 -4.51 -1.58
CA CYS A 186 18.67 -3.92 -2.28
C CYS A 186 19.85 -4.90 -2.46
N LYS A 187 19.76 -6.11 -1.90
CA LYS A 187 20.85 -7.10 -1.99
C LYS A 187 21.01 -7.82 -3.33
N THR A 188 20.29 -7.42 -4.39
CA THR A 188 20.47 -7.96 -5.74
C THR A 188 21.08 -6.93 -6.69
N ARG A 189 22.40 -6.69 -6.54
CA ARG A 189 23.37 -6.42 -7.62
C ARG A 189 24.77 -6.30 -7.02
N SER A 190 25.46 -7.43 -6.92
CA SER A 190 26.92 -7.52 -6.95
C SER A 190 27.28 -8.58 -7.97
#